data_AF-A0A966ITG9-F1
#
_entry.id   AF-A0A966ITG9-F1
#
_cell.length_a   1.000
_cell.length_b   1.000
_cell.length_c   1.000
_cell.angle_alpha   90.00
_cell.angle_beta   90.00
_cell.angle_gamma   90.00
#
_symmetry.space_group_name_H-M   'P 1'
#
loop_
_entity.id
_entity.type
_entity.pdbx_description
1 polymer ?
#
loop_
_entity_poly.entity_id
_entity_poly.type
_entity_poly.pdbx_seq_one_letter_code
_entity_poly.pdbx_strand_id
1 'polypeptide(L)' 'KKYKKIKNINLDLENLITNLNRQFLHAKTLGFIHPKKNEEMIFSSILPHDLNIILENLRKLNN' A
#
# COMPACT_ATOMS: atom_id res chain seq x y z
N LYS A 1 -5.32 -0.17 -19.29
CA LYS A 1 -4.37 -1.26 -18.94
C LYS A 1 -5.21 -2.50 -18.63
N LYS A 2 -5.05 -3.63 -19.33
CA LYS A 2 -5.88 -4.83 -19.10
C LYS A 2 -5.23 -5.67 -18.00
N TYR A 3 -5.72 -5.58 -16.78
CA TYR A 3 -5.21 -6.39 -15.66
C TYR A 3 -5.71 -7.83 -15.82
N LYS A 4 -4.88 -8.83 -15.48
CA LYS A 4 -5.36 -10.21 -15.38
C LYS A 4 -6.31 -10.28 -14.20
N LYS A 5 -7.55 -10.70 -14.44
CA LYS A 5 -8.53 -10.92 -13.38
C LYS A 5 -8.00 -12.00 -12.44
N ILE A 6 -8.03 -11.73 -11.14
CA ILE A 6 -7.65 -12.72 -10.13
C ILE A 6 -8.80 -13.73 -10.05
N LYS A 7 -8.48 -15.03 -10.18
CA LYS A 7 -9.48 -16.10 -10.10
C LYS A 7 -9.71 -16.44 -8.63
N ASN A 8 -10.97 -16.74 -8.26
CA ASN A 8 -11.38 -17.16 -6.91
C ASN A 8 -11.12 -16.12 -5.80
N ILE A 9 -11.44 -14.85 -6.05
CA ILE A 9 -11.43 -13.79 -5.03
C ILE A 9 -12.86 -13.41 -4.64
N ASN A 10 -13.05 -13.02 -3.37
CA ASN A 10 -14.30 -12.43 -2.88
C ASN A 10 -14.61 -11.12 -3.65
N LEU A 11 -15.86 -10.92 -4.06
CA LEU A 11 -16.29 -9.78 -4.88
C LEU A 11 -16.00 -8.41 -4.22
N ASP A 12 -16.15 -8.31 -2.89
CA ASP A 12 -15.89 -7.08 -2.14
C ASP A 12 -14.39 -6.73 -2.17
N LEU A 13 -13.53 -7.75 -2.03
CA LEU A 13 -12.09 -7.59 -2.14
C LEU A 13 -11.67 -7.25 -3.59
N GLU A 14 -12.30 -7.87 -4.59
CA GLU A 14 -12.08 -7.53 -6.00
C GLU A 14 -12.40 -6.04 -6.26
N ASN A 15 -13.54 -5.57 -5.76
CA ASN A 15 -13.96 -4.18 -5.89
C ASN A 15 -12.99 -3.22 -5.19
N LEU A 16 -12.49 -3.55 -3.99
CA LEU A 16 -11.51 -2.72 -3.28
C LEU A 16 -10.18 -2.60 -4.05
N ILE A 17 -9.70 -3.69 -4.65
CA ILE A 17 -8.44 -3.70 -5.41
C ILE A 17 -8.60 -2.98 -6.76
N THR A 18 -9.71 -3.22 -7.47
CA THR A 18 -9.95 -2.65 -8.79
C THR A 18 -10.29 -1.16 -8.75
N ASN A 19 -10.94 -0.70 -7.68
CA ASN A 19 -11.28 0.71 -7.48
C ASN A 19 -10.15 1.52 -6.80
N LEU A 20 -9.02 0.90 -6.47
CA LEU A 20 -7.87 1.63 -5.93
C LEU A 20 -7.35 2.59 -7.01
N ASN A 21 -7.49 3.90 -6.77
CA ASN A 21 -7.12 4.97 -7.71
C ASN A 21 -5.59 5.17 -7.84
N ARG A 22 -4.80 4.30 -7.22
CA ARG A 22 -3.34 4.37 -7.15
C ARG A 22 -2.75 2.96 -7.02
N GLN A 23 -1.42 2.87 -7.06
CA GLN A 23 -0.74 1.60 -6.85
C GLN A 23 -0.81 1.18 -5.37
N PHE A 24 -0.91 -0.12 -5.12
CA PHE A 24 -0.73 -0.70 -3.78
C PHE A 24 0.76 -0.67 -3.40
N LEU A 25 1.29 0.54 -3.25
CA LEU A 25 2.69 0.81 -2.94
C LEU A 25 2.75 1.92 -1.88
N HIS A 26 3.49 1.68 -0.81
CA HIS A 26 3.69 2.63 0.28
C HIS A 26 5.14 2.59 0.76
N ALA A 27 5.79 3.75 0.79
CA ALA A 27 7.11 3.90 1.41
C ALA A 27 6.92 4.28 2.88
N LYS A 28 7.21 3.34 3.79
CA LYS A 28 7.11 3.59 5.23
C LYS A 28 8.18 4.56 5.73
N THR A 29 9.37 4.48 5.15
CA THR A 29 10.53 5.25 5.59
C THR A 29 11.15 5.97 4.40
N LEU A 30 11.51 7.23 4.58
CA LEU A 30 12.27 8.02 3.62
C LEU A 30 13.52 8.56 4.33
N GLY A 31 14.70 8.26 3.80
CA GLY A 31 15.97 8.71 4.37
C GLY A 31 16.82 9.43 3.33
N PHE A 32 17.49 10.52 3.72
CA PHE A 32 18.47 11.22 2.88
C PHE A 32 19.44 12.06 3.74
N ILE A 33 20.56 12.46 3.14
CA ILE A 33 21.51 13.41 3.75
C ILE A 33 21.05 14.83 3.40
N HIS A 34 20.81 15.66 4.40
CA HIS A 34 20.31 17.03 4.19
C HIS A 34 21.36 17.87 3.42
N PRO A 35 21.05 18.41 2.23
CA PRO A 35 22.06 18.96 1.33
C PRO A 35 22.83 20.17 1.89
N LYS A 36 22.22 20.94 2.80
CA LYS A 36 22.87 22.09 3.46
C LYS A 36 23.53 21.78 4.81
N LYS A 37 23.00 20.80 5.55
CA LYS A 37 23.41 20.53 6.94
C LYS A 37 24.34 19.32 7.03
N ASN A 38 24.37 18.49 5.99
CA ASN A 38 25.09 17.23 5.91
C ASN A 38 24.75 16.24 7.03
N GLU A 39 23.54 16.37 7.58
CA GLU A 39 22.98 15.51 8.61
C GLU A 39 22.11 14.43 7.97
N GLU A 40 22.17 13.21 8.49
CA GLU A 40 21.26 12.14 8.10
C GLU A 40 19.86 12.45 8.65
N MET A 41 18.86 12.43 7.77
CA MET A 41 17.46 12.63 8.13
C MET A 41 16.65 11.42 7.72
N ILE A 42 15.84 10.92 8.66
CA ILE A 42 14.95 9.78 8.44
C ILE A 42 13.54 10.20 8.82
N PHE A 43 12.61 10.03 7.88
CA PHE A 43 11.19 10.29 8.04
C PHE A 43 10.43 8.98 8.00
N SER A 44 9.32 8.92 8.74
CA SER A 44 8.39 7.79 8.67
C SER A 44 6.98 8.26 8.34
N SER A 45 6.24 7.43 7.62
CA SER A 45 4.84 7.67 7.28
C SER A 45 3.97 6.50 7.72
N ILE A 46 2.83 6.83 8.31
CA ILE A 46 1.78 5.85 8.60
C ILE A 46 1.25 5.23 7.31
N LEU A 47 0.79 3.98 7.39
CA LEU A 47 0.14 3.30 6.27
C LEU A 47 -1.21 3.98 6.01
N PRO A 48 -1.48 4.42 4.77
CA PRO A 48 -2.78 4.98 4.40
C PRO A 48 -3.93 4.02 4.70
N HIS A 49 -5.07 4.60 5.11
CA HIS A 49 -6.22 3.84 5.59
C HIS A 49 -6.82 2.90 4.52
N ASP A 50 -6.86 3.35 3.27
CA ASP A 50 -7.32 2.58 2.10
C ASP A 50 -6.53 1.28 1.91
N LEU A 51 -5.20 1.35 2.01
CA LEU A 51 -4.33 0.17 1.91
C LEU A 51 -4.47 -0.74 3.13
N ASN A 52 -4.68 -0.16 4.31
CA ASN A 52 -4.84 -0.92 5.54
C ASN A 52 -6.12 -1.78 5.50
N ILE A 53 -7.24 -1.24 4.99
CA ILE A 53 -8.49 -2.02 4.83
C ILE A 53 -8.26 -3.24 3.94
N ILE A 54 -7.61 -3.06 2.79
CA ILE A 54 -7.31 -4.15 1.86
C ILE A 54 -6.39 -5.19 2.55
N LEU A 55 -5.35 -4.73 3.25
CA LEU A 55 -4.41 -5.59 3.98
C LEU A 55 -5.11 -6.44 5.04
N GLU A 56 -5.99 -5.85 5.84
CA GLU A 56 -6.73 -6.56 6.89
C GLU A 56 -7.68 -7.63 6.32
N ASN A 57 -8.34 -7.33 5.21
CA ASN A 57 -9.17 -8.32 4.51
C ASN A 57 -8.34 -9.48 3.95
N LEU A 58 -7.16 -9.21 3.41
CA LEU A 58 -6.24 -10.25 2.93
C LEU A 58 -5.72 -11.14 4.06
N ARG A 59 -5.41 -10.56 5.23
CA ARG A 59 -4.96 -11.32 6.41
C ARG A 59 -6.02 -12.28 6.92
N LYS A 60 -7.29 -11.87 6.92
CA LYS A 60 -8.41 -12.73 7.33
C LYS A 60 -8.61 -13.96 6.44
N LEU A 61 -8.19 -13.91 5.17
CA LEU A 61 -8.33 -15.04 4.24
C LEU A 61 -7.29 -16.15 4.45
N ASN A 62 -6.18 -15.84 5.13
CA ASN A 62 -5.10 -16.80 5.41
C ASN A 62 -5.26 -17.54 6.76
N ASN A 63 -6.27 -17.17 7.56
CA ASN A 63 -6.60 -17.79 8.84
C ASN A 63 -7.91 -18.58 8.72
#